data_AF-A0A1Y4F3Z9-F1
#
_entry.id   AF-A0A1Y4F3Z9-F1
#
_cell.length_a   1.000
_cell.length_b   1.000
_cell.length_c   1.000
_cell.angle_alpha   90.00
_cell.angle_beta   90.00
_cell.angle_gamma   90.00
#
_symmetry.space_group_name_H-M   'P 1'
#
loop_
_entity.id
_entity.type
_entity.pdbx_description
1 polymer ?
#
loop_
_entity_poly.entity_id
_entity_poly.type
_entity_poly.pdbx_seq_one_letter_code
_entity_poly.pdbx_strand_id
1 'polypeptide(L)'
;MQQSGILASITTAQACLESGYGSTELAVNANNLFGMKCSLSGNTWDSVWDGVSKYTKQTKEQDKNGNEYTVTADFRKYPDILTSIKDHSCYLNGAMNGSRKRYEGLSGEKDYRKAAELIKAGGYATDVAYVDKLCSLIERWNLIQYDKEDTGMSNSSLVNCVVKSPNHSGARTHSIDRITPHCVVGQLSAEGIGSCFPAGRGASCNYGIGKDGRVVLVVDECNRSWCSSSNPNDQRAVTIECASDMSEPYAMTNAVYEKLIALCVDICRRNGKTKLIWFGDKNKTLNYSPKSNEMVLTVHRWFANKSCPGDWLYSRLGDVANRVTAQLSGSSGGGTASGGNTGGGSAGNYKTGLYKVNVGDLNIRKGPGTNYGTNGVITDKGTYTITEIQNGSWGKLKSGAGWINVSTAYCSYVGAASGGTSSSGGGSASGTAYKTGTYKVNVSELNIRKGPGTNYGTNGSIKDKGVYTITEIQNGSWGKLKSGAGWINVDKAYCTYKGAAASSGGGSSSTGSFKVQVSISDLYIRKGPGTNYEKNGFCPKGVYTIVETKSAGGYTWGRLKSGAGWIALEYAKRV
;
A
#
# COMPACT_ATOMS: atom_id res chain seq x y z
N MET A 1 -19.87 22.24 10.87
CA MET A 1 -20.00 23.60 10.30
C MET A 1 -20.13 23.61 8.78
N GLN A 2 -19.46 22.71 8.05
CA GLN A 2 -19.68 22.54 6.59
C GLN A 2 -21.17 22.43 6.19
N GLN A 3 -21.96 21.62 6.91
CA GLN A 3 -23.39 21.44 6.64
C GLN A 3 -24.20 22.75 6.75
N SER A 4 -23.85 23.64 7.68
CA SER A 4 -24.59 24.90 7.88
C SER A 4 -24.10 26.04 6.98
N GLY A 5 -22.92 25.91 6.38
CA GLY A 5 -22.30 26.98 5.59
C GLY A 5 -21.79 28.16 6.42
N ILE A 6 -21.82 28.07 7.75
CA ILE A 6 -21.28 29.10 8.67
C ILE A 6 -19.81 28.78 8.97
N LEU A 7 -18.96 29.81 9.00
CA LEU A 7 -17.55 29.65 9.35
C LEU A 7 -17.37 29.02 10.74
N ALA A 8 -16.48 28.04 10.81
CA ALA A 8 -16.17 27.34 12.05
C ALA A 8 -15.41 28.25 13.01
N SER A 9 -14.54 29.12 12.49
CA SER A 9 -13.84 30.14 13.26
C SER A 9 -14.80 31.08 13.97
N ILE A 10 -15.82 31.57 13.25
CA ILE A 10 -16.84 32.48 13.79
C ILE A 10 -17.66 31.80 14.87
N THR A 11 -18.13 30.58 14.61
CA THR A 11 -18.91 29.83 15.59
C THR A 11 -18.09 29.54 16.85
N THR A 12 -16.82 29.19 16.70
CA THR A 12 -15.92 28.93 17.83
C THR A 12 -15.61 30.21 18.60
N ALA A 13 -15.38 31.34 17.92
CA ALA A 13 -15.13 32.63 18.56
C ALA A 13 -16.35 33.12 19.36
N GLN A 14 -17.57 32.99 18.81
CA GLN A 14 -18.80 33.29 19.55
C GLN A 14 -18.95 32.38 20.76
N ALA A 15 -18.74 31.07 20.62
CA ALA A 15 -18.77 30.18 21.76
C ALA A 15 -17.76 30.62 22.84
N CYS A 16 -16.51 30.91 22.50
CA CYS A 16 -15.52 31.40 23.47
C CYS A 16 -15.97 32.69 24.17
N LEU A 17 -16.49 33.66 23.42
CA LEU A 17 -16.91 34.96 23.94
C LEU A 17 -18.12 34.83 24.86
N GLU A 18 -19.18 34.16 24.41
CA GLU A 18 -20.47 34.07 25.11
C GLU A 18 -20.43 33.12 26.32
N SER A 19 -19.60 32.09 26.27
CA SER A 19 -19.47 31.10 27.35
C SER A 19 -18.31 31.33 28.29
N GLY A 20 -17.52 32.38 28.09
CA GLY A 20 -16.26 32.58 28.84
C GLY A 20 -15.35 31.37 28.71
N TYR A 21 -15.11 30.91 27.48
CA TYR A 21 -14.36 29.68 27.17
C TYR A 21 -14.96 28.40 27.82
N GLY A 22 -16.29 28.34 27.92
CA GLY A 22 -17.03 27.21 28.47
C GLY A 22 -17.13 27.21 30.00
N SER A 23 -16.67 28.26 30.67
CA SER A 23 -16.63 28.32 32.14
C SER A 23 -17.87 28.94 32.78
N THR A 24 -18.72 29.62 32.01
CA THR A 24 -19.91 30.27 32.59
C THR A 24 -20.88 29.23 33.12
N GLU A 25 -21.60 29.60 34.19
CA GLU A 25 -22.66 28.79 34.78
C GLU A 25 -23.67 28.27 33.73
N LEU A 26 -24.03 29.12 32.75
CA LEU A 26 -24.98 28.75 31.69
C LEU A 26 -24.39 27.69 30.74
N ALA A 27 -23.11 27.81 30.39
CA ALA A 27 -22.42 26.83 29.56
C ALA A 27 -22.30 25.48 30.27
N VAL A 28 -21.93 25.49 31.55
CA VAL A 28 -21.71 24.27 32.36
C VAL A 28 -23.04 23.57 32.70
N ASN A 29 -24.05 24.30 33.16
CA ASN A 29 -25.27 23.71 33.71
C ASN A 29 -26.37 23.49 32.66
N ALA A 30 -26.29 24.18 31.52
CA ALA A 30 -27.31 24.11 30.47
C ALA A 30 -26.76 23.71 29.10
N ASN A 31 -25.46 23.42 28.98
CA ASN A 31 -24.75 23.17 27.70
C ASN A 31 -24.97 24.30 26.67
N ASN A 32 -25.29 25.52 27.12
CA ASN A 32 -25.64 26.63 26.24
C ASN A 32 -24.44 27.55 26.09
N LEU A 33 -23.69 27.35 25.00
CA LEU A 33 -22.45 28.09 24.74
C LEU A 33 -22.66 29.51 24.20
N PHE A 34 -23.88 29.84 23.79
CA PHE A 34 -24.18 31.01 22.95
C PHE A 34 -25.18 31.98 23.58
N GLY A 35 -25.53 31.77 24.85
CA GLY A 35 -26.52 32.63 25.54
C GLY A 35 -27.91 32.62 24.91
N MET A 36 -28.31 31.54 24.21
CA MET A 36 -29.58 31.51 23.48
C MET A 36 -30.78 31.48 24.44
N LYS A 37 -31.62 32.52 24.39
CA LYS A 37 -32.88 32.63 25.17
C LYS A 37 -33.98 31.72 24.60
N CYS A 38 -34.93 31.29 25.44
CA CYS A 38 -36.09 30.50 25.02
C CYS A 38 -37.02 31.29 24.06
N SER A 39 -37.14 32.60 24.28
CA SER A 39 -37.82 33.52 23.37
C SER A 39 -36.79 34.41 22.69
N LEU A 40 -36.39 34.02 21.47
CA LEU A 40 -35.41 34.75 20.67
C LEU A 40 -35.95 34.88 19.25
N SER A 41 -35.95 36.09 18.68
CA SER A 41 -36.40 36.35 17.30
C SER A 41 -37.75 35.71 16.93
N GLY A 42 -38.70 35.64 17.88
CA GLY A 42 -39.99 35.01 17.67
C GLY A 42 -39.95 33.51 17.34
N ASN A 43 -38.82 32.84 17.54
CA ASN A 43 -38.60 31.42 17.23
C ASN A 43 -38.96 31.04 15.78
N THR A 44 -38.69 31.93 14.82
CA THR A 44 -39.11 31.79 13.41
C THR A 44 -38.25 30.83 12.57
N TRP A 45 -37.46 29.95 13.17
CA TRP A 45 -36.57 29.04 12.45
C TRP A 45 -36.76 27.60 12.92
N ASP A 46 -36.33 26.66 12.08
CA ASP A 46 -36.33 25.24 12.41
C ASP A 46 -35.25 24.92 13.45
N SER A 47 -35.61 25.16 14.70
CA SER A 47 -34.76 24.94 15.87
C SER A 47 -34.61 23.46 16.18
N VAL A 48 -33.43 23.04 16.64
CA VAL A 48 -33.21 21.68 17.17
C VAL A 48 -33.31 21.63 18.70
N TRP A 49 -33.64 22.76 19.34
CA TRP A 49 -34.04 22.79 20.74
C TRP A 49 -35.43 22.14 20.89
N ASP A 50 -35.66 21.46 22.01
CA ASP A 50 -36.89 20.69 22.26
C ASP A 50 -38.13 21.56 22.54
N GLY A 51 -37.97 22.88 22.60
CA GLY A 51 -39.04 23.83 22.87
C GLY A 51 -39.42 23.96 24.35
N VAL A 52 -38.84 23.15 25.25
CA VAL A 52 -39.29 23.01 26.64
C VAL A 52 -38.17 23.10 27.68
N SER A 53 -36.99 22.55 27.40
CA SER A 53 -35.88 22.50 28.36
C SER A 53 -35.25 23.88 28.54
N LYS A 54 -35.31 24.41 29.76
CA LYS A 54 -34.81 25.75 30.06
C LYS A 54 -33.94 25.83 31.31
N TYR A 55 -33.16 26.89 31.41
CA TYR A 55 -32.37 27.29 32.56
C TYR A 55 -32.65 28.77 32.87
N THR A 56 -33.24 29.04 34.03
CA THR A 56 -33.64 30.39 34.43
C THR A 56 -32.54 31.02 35.28
N LYS A 57 -32.03 32.18 34.86
CA LYS A 57 -31.05 32.94 35.64
C LYS A 57 -31.19 34.45 35.44
N GLN A 58 -30.57 35.19 36.34
CA GLN A 58 -30.38 36.63 36.14
C GLN A 58 -29.34 36.89 35.05
N THR A 59 -29.61 37.88 34.20
CA THR A 59 -28.71 38.36 33.14
C THR A 59 -28.73 39.88 33.10
N LYS A 60 -27.61 40.47 32.70
CA LYS A 60 -27.49 41.91 32.47
C LYS A 60 -27.97 42.24 31.06
N GLU A 61 -28.77 43.29 30.93
CA GLU A 61 -29.24 43.86 29.67
C GLU A 61 -28.88 45.35 29.64
N GLN A 62 -28.83 45.93 28.44
CA GLN A 62 -28.63 47.38 28.28
C GLN A 62 -29.90 48.02 27.71
N ASP A 63 -30.28 49.17 28.26
CA ASP A 63 -31.34 50.00 27.68
C ASP A 63 -30.84 50.74 26.42
N LYS A 64 -31.73 51.49 25.76
CA LYS A 64 -31.39 52.28 24.55
C LYS A 64 -30.32 53.35 24.79
N ASN A 65 -30.08 53.73 26.06
CA ASN A 65 -29.10 54.72 26.48
C ASN A 65 -27.80 54.06 26.96
N GLY A 66 -27.72 52.72 26.95
CA GLY A 66 -26.55 51.95 27.38
C GLY A 66 -26.48 51.66 28.89
N ASN A 67 -27.51 52.00 29.66
CA ASN A 67 -27.52 51.69 31.10
C ASN A 67 -27.76 50.19 31.30
N GLU A 68 -26.90 49.55 32.10
CA GLU A 68 -27.07 48.16 32.48
C GLU A 68 -28.19 48.01 33.53
N TYR A 69 -29.07 47.03 33.32
CA TYR A 69 -30.05 46.57 34.32
C TYR A 69 -30.10 45.04 34.32
N THR A 70 -30.58 44.46 35.42
CA THR A 70 -30.66 43.00 35.58
C THR A 70 -32.08 42.52 35.40
N VAL A 71 -32.27 41.47 34.60
CA VAL A 71 -33.56 40.78 34.43
C VAL A 71 -33.39 39.29 34.71
N THR A 72 -34.47 38.64 35.12
CA THR A 72 -34.55 37.18 35.12
C THR A 72 -35.01 36.71 33.75
N ALA A 73 -34.23 35.85 33.10
CA ALA A 73 -34.51 35.34 31.76
C ALA A 73 -34.42 33.82 31.68
N ASP A 74 -35.24 33.23 30.82
CA ASP A 74 -35.20 31.82 30.48
C ASP A 74 -34.26 31.59 29.29
N PHE A 75 -33.21 30.80 29.52
CA PHE A 75 -32.27 30.36 28.50
C PHE A 75 -32.55 28.92 28.09
N ARG A 76 -32.28 28.61 26.82
CA ARG A 76 -32.40 27.24 26.31
C ARG A 76 -31.41 26.34 27.05
N LYS A 77 -31.87 25.13 27.39
CA LYS A 77 -31.03 24.06 27.94
C LYS A 77 -30.94 22.94 26.92
N TYR A 78 -29.72 22.45 26.70
CA TYR A 78 -29.41 21.43 25.71
C TYR A 78 -28.92 20.14 26.36
N PRO A 79 -29.18 18.97 25.75
CA PRO A 79 -28.67 17.69 26.24
C PRO A 79 -27.14 17.61 26.16
N ASP A 80 -26.53 18.25 25.15
CA ASP A 80 -25.09 18.33 24.97
C ASP A 80 -24.68 19.63 24.23
N ILE A 81 -23.38 19.92 24.27
CA ILE A 81 -22.78 21.07 23.57
C ILE A 81 -23.00 21.00 22.05
N LEU A 82 -22.96 19.80 21.47
CA LEU A 82 -23.17 19.61 20.03
C LEU A 82 -24.57 20.11 19.60
N THR A 83 -25.58 19.87 20.42
CA THR A 83 -26.96 20.31 20.17
C THR A 83 -27.07 21.83 20.27
N SER A 84 -26.36 22.47 21.21
CA SER A 84 -26.25 23.93 21.27
C SER A 84 -25.61 24.53 20.01
N ILE A 85 -24.52 23.92 19.50
CA ILE A 85 -23.86 24.36 18.27
C ILE A 85 -24.77 24.21 17.04
N LYS A 86 -25.52 23.10 16.97
CA LYS A 86 -26.49 22.88 15.89
C LYS A 86 -27.62 23.92 15.93
N ASP A 87 -28.20 24.16 17.11
CA ASP A 87 -29.29 25.12 17.27
C ASP A 87 -28.86 26.56 16.97
N HIS A 88 -27.65 26.92 17.39
CA HIS A 88 -27.01 28.18 17.02
C HIS A 88 -26.86 28.32 15.49
N SER A 89 -26.45 27.25 14.80
CA SER A 89 -26.37 27.24 13.33
C SER A 89 -27.75 27.39 12.67
N CYS A 90 -28.79 26.71 13.19
CA CYS A 90 -30.16 26.88 12.71
C CYS A 90 -30.65 28.32 12.91
N TYR A 91 -30.33 28.93 14.07
CA TYR A 91 -30.66 30.32 14.37
C TYR A 91 -30.02 31.28 13.35
N LEU A 92 -28.71 31.17 13.15
CA LEU A 92 -27.99 32.02 12.21
C LEU A 92 -28.48 31.87 10.76
N ASN A 93 -28.92 30.68 10.35
CA ASN A 93 -29.38 30.43 8.98
C ASN A 93 -30.86 30.77 8.72
N GLY A 94 -31.70 30.71 9.75
CA GLY A 94 -33.16 30.67 9.61
C GLY A 94 -33.92 31.77 10.35
N ALA A 95 -33.32 32.46 11.32
CA ALA A 95 -34.03 33.49 12.06
C ALA A 95 -34.49 34.63 11.13
N MET A 96 -35.71 35.11 11.35
CA MET A 96 -36.33 36.15 10.54
C MET A 96 -36.38 37.48 11.29
N ASN A 97 -36.37 38.57 10.53
CA ASN A 97 -36.66 39.92 10.99
C ASN A 97 -37.70 40.51 10.03
N GLY A 98 -38.98 40.35 10.39
CA GLY A 98 -40.09 40.57 9.46
C GLY A 98 -40.06 39.56 8.31
N SER A 99 -40.13 40.04 7.08
CA SER A 99 -40.10 39.19 5.87
C SER A 99 -38.70 38.81 5.38
N ARG A 100 -37.63 39.26 6.06
CA ARG A 100 -36.23 39.03 5.65
C ARG A 100 -35.50 38.14 6.64
N LYS A 101 -34.50 37.40 6.16
CA LYS A 101 -33.57 36.69 7.05
C LYS A 101 -32.81 37.71 7.91
N ARG A 102 -32.70 37.44 9.20
CA ARG A 102 -32.00 38.30 10.17
C ARG A 102 -30.51 38.43 9.85
N TYR A 103 -29.89 37.34 9.41
CA TYR A 103 -28.47 37.25 9.08
C TYR A 103 -28.27 36.93 7.58
N GLU A 104 -28.92 37.71 6.73
CA GLU A 104 -28.82 37.58 5.27
C GLU A 104 -27.35 37.69 4.81
N GLY A 105 -26.94 36.81 3.88
CA GLY A 105 -25.57 36.75 3.37
C GLY A 105 -24.57 35.99 4.24
N LEU A 106 -24.94 35.54 5.45
CA LEU A 106 -24.00 34.87 6.36
C LEU A 106 -23.62 33.45 5.91
N SER A 107 -24.59 32.68 5.39
CA SER A 107 -24.34 31.32 4.91
C SER A 107 -23.51 31.34 3.63
N GLY A 108 -22.35 30.69 3.64
CA GLY A 108 -21.41 30.64 2.52
C GLY A 108 -20.35 31.74 2.52
N GLU A 109 -20.43 32.72 3.43
CA GLU A 109 -19.41 33.77 3.61
C GLU A 109 -18.06 33.14 3.97
N LYS A 110 -16.99 33.67 3.40
CA LYS A 110 -15.60 33.17 3.54
C LYS A 110 -14.71 34.12 4.33
N ASP A 111 -15.09 35.39 4.43
CA ASP A 111 -14.40 36.39 5.24
C ASP A 111 -15.00 36.41 6.67
N TYR A 112 -14.20 36.04 7.66
CA TYR A 112 -14.66 35.99 9.05
C TYR A 112 -15.00 37.37 9.61
N ARG A 113 -14.32 38.44 9.17
CA ARG A 113 -14.65 39.81 9.60
C ARG A 113 -16.01 40.21 9.01
N LYS A 114 -16.25 39.90 7.74
CA LYS A 114 -17.56 40.15 7.11
C LYS A 114 -18.67 39.35 7.78
N ALA A 115 -18.43 38.08 8.09
CA ALA A 115 -19.38 37.25 8.85
C ALA A 115 -19.71 37.87 10.23
N ALA A 116 -18.71 38.36 10.96
CA ALA A 116 -18.92 39.04 12.25
C ALA A 116 -19.73 40.34 12.09
N GLU A 117 -19.48 41.13 11.04
CA GLU A 117 -20.27 42.33 10.72
C GLU A 117 -21.75 41.98 10.44
N LEU A 118 -22.02 40.94 9.66
CA LEU A 118 -23.37 40.48 9.34
C LEU A 118 -24.12 40.02 10.61
N ILE A 119 -23.44 39.28 11.49
CA ILE A 119 -23.99 38.83 12.78
C ILE A 119 -24.32 40.03 13.68
N LYS A 120 -23.42 41.02 13.75
CA LYS A 120 -23.64 42.25 14.51
C LYS A 120 -24.80 43.06 13.93
N ALA A 121 -24.84 43.25 12.62
CA ALA A 121 -25.91 43.97 11.92
C ALA A 121 -27.28 43.29 12.08
N GLY A 122 -27.32 41.95 12.14
CA GLY A 122 -28.52 41.18 12.46
C GLY A 122 -28.99 41.30 13.92
N GLY A 123 -28.25 42.02 14.76
CA GLY A 123 -28.63 42.34 16.13
C GLY A 123 -28.32 41.23 17.14
N TYR A 124 -27.29 40.41 16.90
CA TYR A 124 -26.88 39.37 17.85
C TYR A 124 -26.38 39.95 19.18
N ALA A 125 -25.65 41.07 19.13
CA ALA A 125 -25.11 41.76 20.30
C ALA A 125 -25.29 43.27 20.18
N THR A 126 -25.44 43.96 21.31
CA THR A 126 -25.48 45.45 21.38
C THR A 126 -24.09 46.06 21.49
N ASP A 127 -23.10 45.30 21.98
CA ASP A 127 -21.70 45.73 22.13
C ASP A 127 -21.09 46.24 20.81
N VAL A 128 -20.60 47.48 20.81
CA VAL A 128 -19.98 48.12 19.63
C VAL A 128 -18.66 47.46 19.24
N ALA A 129 -17.94 46.87 20.20
CA ALA A 129 -16.66 46.20 19.97
C ALA A 129 -16.81 44.71 19.59
N TYR A 130 -18.04 44.23 19.39
CA TYR A 130 -18.33 42.80 19.18
C TYR A 130 -17.57 42.21 17.99
N VAL A 131 -17.53 42.92 16.85
CA VAL A 131 -16.81 42.49 15.64
C VAL A 131 -15.32 42.32 15.95
N ASP A 132 -14.69 43.32 16.55
CA ASP A 132 -13.26 43.30 16.87
C ASP A 132 -12.90 42.25 17.91
N LYS A 133 -13.80 42.00 18.89
CA LYS A 133 -13.63 40.92 19.88
C LYS A 133 -13.63 39.55 19.21
N LEU A 134 -14.54 39.29 18.27
CA LEU A 134 -14.57 38.04 17.53
C LEU A 134 -13.32 37.87 16.65
N CYS A 135 -12.96 38.89 15.86
CA CYS A 135 -11.74 38.87 15.04
C CYS A 135 -10.49 38.61 15.90
N SER A 136 -10.37 39.30 17.04
CA SER A 136 -9.25 39.10 17.98
C SER A 136 -9.15 37.66 18.49
N LEU A 137 -10.27 37.00 18.76
CA LEU A 137 -10.29 35.59 19.18
C LEU A 137 -9.89 34.66 18.04
N ILE A 138 -10.39 34.92 16.83
CA ILE A 138 -10.08 34.15 15.63
C ILE A 138 -8.58 34.19 15.33
N GLU A 139 -7.99 35.38 15.38
CA GLU A 139 -6.55 35.58 15.16
C GLU A 139 -5.71 34.98 16.28
N ARG A 140 -6.03 35.27 17.55
CA ARG A 140 -5.30 34.79 18.74
C ARG A 140 -5.19 33.28 18.77
N TRP A 141 -6.25 32.57 18.42
CA TRP A 141 -6.31 31.11 18.45
C TRP A 141 -6.14 30.46 17.08
N ASN A 142 -5.80 31.24 16.05
CA ASN A 142 -5.64 30.78 14.68
C ASN A 142 -6.83 29.93 14.20
N LEU A 143 -8.06 30.38 14.47
CA LEU A 143 -9.27 29.58 14.24
C LEU A 143 -9.61 29.39 12.76
N ILE A 144 -9.04 30.22 11.88
CA ILE A 144 -9.17 30.12 10.41
C ILE A 144 -8.72 28.74 9.91
N GLN A 145 -7.86 28.04 10.66
CA GLN A 145 -7.45 26.68 10.32
C GLN A 145 -8.64 25.69 10.21
N TYR A 146 -9.77 25.99 10.85
CA TYR A 146 -11.00 25.19 10.83
C TYR A 146 -12.01 25.63 9.76
N ASP A 147 -11.79 26.77 9.10
CA ASP A 147 -12.64 27.27 8.01
C ASP A 147 -12.29 26.71 6.64
N LYS A 148 -11.12 26.06 6.56
CA LYS A 148 -10.64 25.47 5.32
C LYS A 148 -11.74 24.57 4.77
N GLU A 149 -12.15 24.85 3.54
CA GLU A 149 -12.93 23.89 2.78
C GLU A 149 -12.15 22.59 2.79
N ASP A 150 -12.77 21.54 3.32
CA ASP A 150 -12.27 20.20 3.13
C ASP A 150 -12.40 19.96 1.62
N THR A 151 -11.30 20.14 0.89
CA THR A 151 -11.26 19.91 -0.55
C THR A 151 -11.45 18.42 -0.88
N GLY A 152 -11.75 17.59 0.12
CA GLY A 152 -11.78 16.13 0.05
C GLY A 152 -10.39 15.53 -0.06
N MET A 153 -9.34 16.36 -0.14
CA MET A 153 -7.95 15.95 -0.36
C MET A 153 -7.19 15.98 0.96
N SER A 154 -7.51 15.03 1.85
CA SER A 154 -6.75 14.77 3.07
C SER A 154 -5.44 14.05 2.76
N ASN A 155 -4.40 14.22 3.58
CA ASN A 155 -3.18 13.43 3.43
C ASN A 155 -3.39 11.98 3.89
N SER A 156 -2.55 11.08 3.42
CA SER A 156 -2.59 9.67 3.78
C SER A 156 -2.28 9.43 5.26
N SER A 157 -3.07 8.58 5.91
CA SER A 157 -2.78 8.08 7.26
C SER A 157 -1.54 7.16 7.31
N LEU A 158 -1.03 6.73 6.16
CA LEU A 158 0.17 5.89 6.06
C LEU A 158 1.48 6.68 6.20
N VAL A 159 1.42 8.01 6.32
CA VAL A 159 2.59 8.88 6.51
C VAL A 159 3.30 8.54 7.82
N ASN A 160 4.58 8.21 7.73
CA ASN A 160 5.44 7.90 8.87
C ASN A 160 6.30 9.09 9.31
N CYS A 161 6.59 10.01 8.38
CA CYS A 161 7.39 11.20 8.66
C CYS A 161 7.00 12.34 7.70
N VAL A 162 7.33 13.56 8.08
CA VAL A 162 7.03 14.76 7.29
C VAL A 162 8.33 15.52 7.04
N VAL A 163 8.65 15.75 5.78
CA VAL A 163 9.80 16.57 5.35
C VAL A 163 9.31 17.46 4.22
N LYS A 164 8.84 18.66 4.57
CA LYS A 164 8.15 19.54 3.64
C LYS A 164 9.09 20.17 2.62
N SER A 165 8.68 20.18 1.37
CA SER A 165 9.32 20.95 0.31
C SER A 165 8.56 22.26 0.05
N PRO A 166 9.24 23.40 -0.12
CA PRO A 166 8.60 24.65 -0.54
C PRO A 166 8.25 24.68 -2.04
N ASN A 167 8.68 23.68 -2.83
CA ASN A 167 8.49 23.64 -4.28
C ASN A 167 7.08 23.13 -4.65
N HIS A 168 6.06 23.98 -4.52
CA HIS A 168 4.68 23.67 -4.93
C HIS A 168 3.94 24.94 -5.39
N SER A 169 2.81 24.80 -6.09
CA SER A 169 2.03 25.96 -6.58
C SER A 169 0.80 26.26 -5.72
N GLY A 170 0.88 25.98 -4.42
CA GLY A 170 -0.30 26.05 -3.55
C GLY A 170 -1.42 25.10 -4.00
N ALA A 171 -2.66 25.49 -3.73
CA ALA A 171 -3.84 24.67 -3.93
C ALA A 171 -3.99 24.17 -5.37
N ARG A 172 -4.44 22.92 -5.52
CA ARG A 172 -4.78 22.35 -6.83
C ARG A 172 -5.97 23.06 -7.44
N THR A 173 -5.98 23.15 -8.77
CA THR A 173 -7.12 23.66 -9.54
C THR A 173 -8.00 22.55 -10.11
N HIS A 174 -7.77 21.30 -9.71
CA HIS A 174 -8.52 20.13 -10.15
C HIS A 174 -8.62 19.10 -9.03
N SER A 175 -9.67 18.29 -9.05
CA SER A 175 -9.79 17.14 -8.16
C SER A 175 -8.73 16.06 -8.49
N ILE A 176 -8.37 15.25 -7.50
CA ILE A 176 -7.46 14.13 -7.73
C ILE A 176 -8.20 13.01 -8.47
N ASP A 177 -7.74 12.74 -9.69
CA ASP A 177 -8.19 11.61 -10.51
C ASP A 177 -7.03 10.89 -11.22
N ARG A 178 -5.79 11.23 -10.83
CA ARG A 178 -4.56 10.56 -11.26
C ARG A 178 -3.68 10.16 -10.08
N ILE A 179 -2.90 9.09 -10.29
CA ILE A 179 -1.72 8.77 -9.50
C ILE A 179 -0.55 8.65 -10.46
N THR A 180 0.57 9.30 -10.15
CA THR A 180 1.81 9.19 -10.93
C THR A 180 2.90 8.62 -10.03
N PRO A 181 3.17 7.32 -10.08
CA PRO A 181 4.33 6.73 -9.41
C PRO A 181 5.63 7.08 -10.15
N HIS A 182 6.68 7.31 -9.39
CA HIS A 182 8.03 7.62 -9.82
C HIS A 182 9.03 6.66 -9.17
N CYS A 183 10.23 6.56 -9.74
CA CYS A 183 11.36 5.93 -9.08
C CYS A 183 12.41 6.99 -8.73
N VAL A 184 12.87 6.97 -7.47
CA VAL A 184 14.06 7.71 -7.07
C VAL A 184 15.25 6.76 -7.10
N VAL A 185 16.35 7.21 -7.70
CA VAL A 185 17.57 6.40 -7.86
C VAL A 185 18.21 6.21 -6.50
N GLY A 186 18.40 4.95 -6.10
CA GLY A 186 18.99 4.58 -4.82
C GLY A 186 17.97 4.19 -3.76
N GLN A 187 18.40 3.28 -2.88
CA GLN A 187 17.60 2.75 -1.77
C GLN A 187 17.59 3.76 -0.60
N LEU A 188 17.04 4.95 -0.86
CA LEU A 188 16.94 6.03 0.11
C LEU A 188 15.93 5.70 1.22
N SER A 189 16.13 6.26 2.41
CA SER A 189 15.08 6.29 3.45
C SER A 189 13.98 7.28 3.08
N ALA A 190 12.84 7.22 3.77
CA ALA A 190 11.74 8.16 3.55
C ALA A 190 12.20 9.62 3.77
N GLU A 191 12.93 9.90 4.85
CA GLU A 191 13.50 11.23 5.14
C GLU A 191 14.52 11.66 4.07
N GLY A 192 15.32 10.71 3.58
CA GLY A 192 16.28 10.94 2.50
C GLY A 192 15.60 11.40 1.22
N ILE A 193 14.48 10.77 0.85
CA ILE A 193 13.65 11.19 -0.31
C ILE A 193 13.09 12.58 -0.07
N GLY A 194 12.52 12.85 1.10
CA GLY A 194 11.98 14.18 1.42
C GLY A 194 13.04 15.29 1.35
N SER A 195 14.28 14.96 1.70
CA SER A 195 15.42 15.87 1.65
C SER A 195 15.94 16.14 0.23
N CYS A 196 15.48 15.41 -0.80
CA CYS A 196 15.88 15.64 -2.19
C CYS A 196 15.27 16.92 -2.81
N PHE A 197 14.37 17.61 -2.10
CA PHE A 197 13.60 18.74 -2.61
C PHE A 197 13.77 20.04 -1.78
N PRO A 198 15.01 20.53 -1.58
CA PRO A 198 15.24 21.80 -0.89
C PRO A 198 14.72 22.99 -1.70
N ALA A 199 14.70 24.18 -1.08
CA ALA A 199 14.37 25.42 -1.78
C ALA A 199 15.24 25.60 -3.04
N GLY A 200 14.64 26.05 -4.14
CA GLY A 200 15.33 26.27 -5.42
C GLY A 200 15.54 25.00 -6.27
N ARG A 201 15.16 23.80 -5.79
CA ARG A 201 15.27 22.55 -6.57
C ARG A 201 14.45 22.56 -7.85
N GLY A 202 13.31 23.26 -7.86
CA GLY A 202 12.40 23.28 -9.00
C GLY A 202 11.67 21.94 -9.24
N ALA A 203 11.64 21.06 -8.23
CA ALA A 203 10.93 19.78 -8.26
C ALA A 203 10.46 19.38 -6.85
N SER A 204 9.43 18.54 -6.79
CA SER A 204 8.90 17.92 -5.57
C SER A 204 8.02 16.71 -5.92
N CYS A 205 7.56 16.01 -4.89
CA CYS A 205 6.48 15.03 -4.96
C CYS A 205 5.47 15.26 -3.83
N ASN A 206 4.31 14.60 -3.88
CA ASN A 206 3.42 14.58 -2.71
C ASN A 206 3.98 13.63 -1.64
N TYR A 207 4.37 12.42 -2.05
CA TYR A 207 4.90 11.39 -1.15
C TYR A 207 6.21 10.79 -1.62
N GLY A 208 7.00 10.30 -0.66
CA GLY A 208 8.13 9.41 -0.90
C GLY A 208 7.95 8.09 -0.16
N ILE A 209 8.39 6.97 -0.75
CA ILE A 209 8.41 5.65 -0.11
C ILE A 209 9.87 5.20 0.00
N GLY A 210 10.38 5.17 1.24
CA GLY A 210 11.74 4.72 1.54
C GLY A 210 11.92 3.22 1.36
N LYS A 211 13.17 2.76 1.29
CA LYS A 211 13.58 1.36 1.07
C LYS A 211 12.92 0.33 1.99
N ASP A 212 12.52 0.75 3.18
CA ASP A 212 11.87 -0.05 4.24
C ASP A 212 10.33 0.01 4.19
N GLY A 213 9.77 0.73 3.22
CA GLY A 213 8.34 0.95 3.07
C GLY A 213 7.78 2.05 3.99
N ARG A 214 8.61 2.86 4.64
CA ARG A 214 8.11 4.08 5.32
C ARG A 214 7.70 5.14 4.29
N VAL A 215 6.63 5.87 4.60
CA VAL A 215 6.11 6.96 3.76
C VAL A 215 6.52 8.31 4.35
N VAL A 216 7.09 9.19 3.53
CA VAL A 216 7.29 10.61 3.85
C VAL A 216 6.24 11.44 3.13
N LEU A 217 5.67 12.42 3.83
CA LEU A 217 4.88 13.50 3.22
C LEU A 217 5.81 14.67 2.87
N VAL A 218 5.82 15.06 1.60
CA VAL A 218 6.70 16.11 1.06
C VAL A 218 5.90 17.37 0.67
N VAL A 219 4.78 17.19 -0.02
CA VAL A 219 3.83 18.26 -0.37
C VAL A 219 2.43 17.77 -0.04
N ASP A 220 1.62 18.56 0.68
CA ASP A 220 0.24 18.21 0.99
C ASP A 220 -0.55 17.86 -0.27
N GLU A 221 -1.43 16.86 -0.19
CA GLU A 221 -2.26 16.44 -1.33
C GLU A 221 -3.17 17.55 -1.83
N CYS A 222 -3.61 18.48 -0.99
CA CYS A 222 -4.38 19.64 -1.44
C CYS A 222 -3.55 20.59 -2.33
N ASN A 223 -2.22 20.47 -2.33
CA ASN A 223 -1.30 21.29 -3.10
C ASN A 223 -0.73 20.53 -4.31
N ARG A 224 -0.44 21.29 -5.37
CA ARG A 224 0.20 20.77 -6.58
C ARG A 224 1.72 20.66 -6.40
N SER A 225 2.25 19.43 -6.36
CA SER A 225 3.69 19.16 -6.47
C SER A 225 4.24 19.45 -7.87
N TRP A 226 5.56 19.56 -8.02
CA TRP A 226 6.24 19.78 -9.30
C TRP A 226 7.03 18.51 -9.69
N CYS A 227 6.36 17.52 -10.29
CA CYS A 227 6.94 16.18 -10.38
C CYS A 227 7.03 15.69 -11.83
N SER A 228 5.90 15.63 -12.55
CA SER A 228 5.84 14.89 -13.82
C SER A 228 6.29 15.71 -15.03
N SER A 229 6.83 16.92 -14.85
CA SER A 229 7.09 17.88 -15.93
C SER A 229 5.84 18.25 -16.75
N SER A 230 4.64 18.09 -16.20
CA SER A 230 3.38 18.48 -16.82
C SER A 230 2.46 19.08 -15.78
N ASN A 231 2.31 20.41 -15.79
CA ASN A 231 1.39 21.10 -14.89
C ASN A 231 -0.04 20.53 -14.98
N PRO A 232 -0.63 20.31 -16.17
CA PRO A 232 -1.96 19.70 -16.28
C PRO A 232 -2.09 18.33 -15.62
N ASN A 233 -1.05 17.46 -15.70
CA ASN A 233 -1.06 16.17 -15.00
C ASN A 233 -0.86 16.37 -13.49
N ASP A 234 0.11 17.18 -13.09
CA ASP A 234 0.45 17.42 -11.68
C ASP A 234 -0.71 18.05 -10.92
N GLN A 235 -1.59 18.85 -11.56
CA GLN A 235 -2.81 19.37 -10.93
C GLN A 235 -3.77 18.26 -10.51
N ARG A 236 -3.77 17.14 -11.23
CA ARG A 236 -4.70 16.01 -11.08
C ARG A 236 -4.12 14.83 -10.33
N ALA A 237 -2.79 14.75 -10.27
CA ALA A 237 -2.06 13.59 -9.82
C ALA A 237 -1.53 13.72 -8.39
N VAL A 238 -1.73 12.67 -7.59
CA VAL A 238 -0.85 12.41 -6.45
C VAL A 238 0.45 11.79 -6.98
N THR A 239 1.58 12.43 -6.71
CA THR A 239 2.89 12.02 -7.21
C THR A 239 3.69 11.32 -6.12
N ILE A 240 4.29 10.18 -6.43
CA ILE A 240 4.90 9.28 -5.42
C ILE A 240 6.29 8.85 -5.86
N GLU A 241 7.34 9.32 -5.17
CA GLU A 241 8.72 8.87 -5.38
C GLU A 241 9.00 7.58 -4.62
N CYS A 242 9.39 6.52 -5.32
CA CYS A 242 9.62 5.20 -4.71
C CYS A 242 11.11 4.82 -4.77
N ALA A 243 11.70 4.48 -3.62
CA ALA A 243 13.09 4.03 -3.55
C ALA A 243 13.34 2.82 -4.47
N SER A 244 14.44 2.87 -5.21
CA SER A 244 14.78 1.86 -6.21
C SER A 244 16.28 1.61 -6.30
N ASP A 245 16.70 0.59 -7.03
CA ASP A 245 18.12 0.33 -7.25
C ASP A 245 18.83 1.47 -8.01
N MET A 246 20.16 1.49 -7.93
CA MET A 246 20.97 2.55 -8.54
C MET A 246 21.11 2.44 -10.07
N SER A 247 20.69 1.33 -10.65
CA SER A 247 20.84 1.02 -12.08
C SER A 247 19.54 0.48 -12.66
N GLU A 248 19.41 0.61 -13.98
CA GLU A 248 18.34 -0.03 -14.75
C GLU A 248 18.24 -1.54 -14.41
N PRO A 249 17.04 -2.09 -14.21
CA PRO A 249 15.71 -1.52 -14.49
C PRO A 249 15.11 -0.65 -13.36
N TYR A 250 15.92 -0.21 -12.38
CA TYR A 250 15.51 0.52 -11.19
C TYR A 250 14.51 -0.29 -10.36
N ALA A 251 14.91 -1.51 -9.98
CA ALA A 251 14.03 -2.41 -9.25
C ALA A 251 13.70 -1.86 -7.85
N MET A 252 12.44 -2.02 -7.44
CA MET A 252 11.98 -1.69 -6.09
C MET A 252 12.08 -2.93 -5.21
N THR A 253 12.33 -2.73 -3.92
CA THR A 253 12.19 -3.83 -2.95
C THR A 253 10.71 -4.21 -2.82
N ASN A 254 10.44 -5.42 -2.34
CA ASN A 254 9.06 -5.81 -2.01
C ASN A 254 8.41 -4.87 -0.99
N ALA A 255 9.18 -4.35 -0.02
CA ALA A 255 8.66 -3.42 0.97
C ALA A 255 8.15 -2.12 0.33
N VAL A 256 8.92 -1.56 -0.60
CA VAL A 256 8.54 -0.37 -1.37
C VAL A 256 7.32 -0.66 -2.24
N TYR A 257 7.34 -1.77 -2.98
CA TYR A 257 6.28 -2.11 -3.93
C TYR A 257 4.92 -2.38 -3.24
N GLU A 258 4.93 -3.13 -2.15
CA GLU A 258 3.72 -3.39 -1.35
C GLU A 258 3.20 -2.11 -0.69
N LYS A 259 4.10 -1.21 -0.27
CA LYS A 259 3.70 0.09 0.27
C LYS A 259 3.08 0.99 -0.79
N LEU A 260 3.62 1.01 -2.02
CA LEU A 260 3.04 1.75 -3.14
C LEU A 260 1.58 1.33 -3.38
N ILE A 261 1.31 0.02 -3.37
CA ILE A 261 -0.05 -0.49 -3.54
C ILE A 261 -0.96 -0.06 -2.39
N ALA A 262 -0.51 -0.17 -1.14
CA ALA A 262 -1.28 0.27 0.02
C ALA A 262 -1.60 1.78 -0.03
N LEU A 263 -0.62 2.59 -0.42
CA LEU A 263 -0.79 4.04 -0.58
C LEU A 263 -1.76 4.38 -1.71
N CYS A 264 -1.68 3.69 -2.85
CA CYS A 264 -2.65 3.85 -3.94
C CYS A 264 -4.08 3.46 -3.52
N VAL A 265 -4.27 2.42 -2.69
CA VAL A 265 -5.59 2.07 -2.13
C VAL A 265 -6.12 3.19 -1.25
N ASP A 266 -5.30 3.70 -0.34
CA ASP A 266 -5.66 4.80 0.57
C ASP A 266 -6.05 6.07 -0.21
N ILE A 267 -5.23 6.47 -1.19
CA ILE A 267 -5.51 7.61 -2.08
C ILE A 267 -6.84 7.42 -2.80
N CYS A 268 -7.08 6.25 -3.39
CA CYS A 268 -8.34 5.97 -4.07
C CYS A 268 -9.54 6.09 -3.12
N ARG A 269 -9.48 5.49 -1.92
CA ARG A 269 -10.59 5.53 -0.94
C ARG A 269 -10.93 6.95 -0.50
N ARG A 270 -9.92 7.74 -0.12
CA ARG A 270 -10.12 9.13 0.33
C ARG A 270 -10.73 10.01 -0.77
N ASN A 271 -10.40 9.72 -2.03
CA ASN A 271 -10.95 10.43 -3.19
C ASN A 271 -12.21 9.77 -3.78
N GLY A 272 -12.88 8.87 -3.05
CA GLY A 272 -14.13 8.24 -3.48
C GLY A 272 -14.01 7.32 -4.70
N LYS A 273 -12.80 6.84 -5.02
CA LYS A 273 -12.52 6.01 -6.18
C LYS A 273 -12.62 4.54 -5.81
N THR A 274 -13.28 3.76 -6.65
CA THR A 274 -13.46 2.31 -6.48
C THR A 274 -12.65 1.49 -7.48
N LYS A 275 -11.96 2.15 -8.43
CA LYS A 275 -11.21 1.49 -9.49
C LYS A 275 -9.96 2.28 -9.86
N LEU A 276 -8.81 1.61 -9.90
CA LEU A 276 -7.56 2.13 -10.43
C LEU A 276 -7.28 1.52 -11.81
N ILE A 277 -7.01 2.35 -12.80
CA ILE A 277 -6.87 1.94 -14.20
C ILE A 277 -5.45 2.18 -14.69
N TRP A 278 -4.90 1.16 -15.36
CA TRP A 278 -3.70 1.28 -16.18
C TRP A 278 -4.03 0.87 -17.62
N PHE A 279 -3.87 1.79 -18.58
CA PHE A 279 -4.10 1.46 -19.99
C PHE A 279 -2.85 0.91 -20.69
N GLY A 280 -1.65 1.18 -20.19
CA GLY A 280 -0.39 0.80 -20.86
C GLY A 280 -0.09 1.59 -22.13
N ASP A 281 -0.96 2.53 -22.51
CA ASP A 281 -0.86 3.32 -23.74
C ASP A 281 -0.96 4.81 -23.42
N LYS A 282 0.03 5.58 -23.89
CA LYS A 282 0.14 7.03 -23.61
C LYS A 282 -1.07 7.79 -24.16
N ASN A 283 -1.37 7.62 -25.44
CA ASN A 283 -2.37 8.44 -26.13
C ASN A 283 -3.77 8.16 -25.56
N LYS A 284 -4.10 6.89 -25.33
CA LYS A 284 -5.33 6.48 -24.68
C LYS A 284 -5.44 7.05 -23.27
N THR A 285 -4.37 6.98 -22.47
CA THR A 285 -4.42 7.47 -21.09
C THR A 285 -4.59 8.98 -21.00
N LEU A 286 -3.87 9.73 -21.81
CA LEU A 286 -3.89 11.20 -21.76
C LEU A 286 -5.18 11.79 -22.31
N ASN A 287 -5.83 11.11 -23.26
CA ASN A 287 -7.12 11.53 -23.82
C ASN A 287 -8.33 11.00 -23.01
N TYR A 288 -8.11 10.22 -21.96
CA TYR A 288 -9.20 9.62 -21.19
C TYR A 288 -9.70 10.54 -20.06
N SER A 289 -11.01 10.80 -20.06
CA SER A 289 -11.72 11.44 -18.95
C SER A 289 -12.26 10.38 -17.98
N PRO A 290 -11.69 10.22 -16.77
CA PRO A 290 -12.16 9.21 -15.83
C PRO A 290 -13.55 9.54 -15.31
N LYS A 291 -14.31 8.49 -15.01
CA LYS A 291 -15.57 8.62 -14.29
C LYS A 291 -15.33 9.01 -12.84
N SER A 292 -16.39 9.43 -12.16
CA SER A 292 -16.33 9.83 -10.74
C SER A 292 -15.67 8.79 -9.84
N ASN A 293 -15.90 7.50 -10.11
CA ASN A 293 -15.37 6.37 -9.34
C ASN A 293 -14.02 5.82 -9.83
N GLU A 294 -13.40 6.43 -10.85
CA GLU A 294 -12.18 5.95 -11.47
C GLU A 294 -10.97 6.83 -11.12
N MET A 295 -9.85 6.16 -10.86
CA MET A 295 -8.51 6.72 -10.73
C MET A 295 -7.65 6.17 -11.86
N VAL A 296 -6.77 6.98 -12.44
CA VAL A 296 -5.94 6.55 -13.58
C VAL A 296 -4.46 6.71 -13.27
N LEU A 297 -3.67 5.68 -13.58
CA LEU A 297 -2.21 5.73 -13.49
C LEU A 297 -1.61 6.46 -14.69
N THR A 298 -0.71 7.41 -14.42
CA THR A 298 0.15 8.04 -15.43
C THR A 298 1.62 7.85 -15.04
N VAL A 299 2.54 8.13 -15.97
CA VAL A 299 3.98 7.99 -15.74
C VAL A 299 4.76 9.18 -16.28
N HIS A 300 5.86 9.52 -15.62
CA HIS A 300 6.70 10.67 -15.98
C HIS A 300 7.24 10.59 -17.41
N ARG A 301 7.67 9.40 -17.87
CA ARG A 301 8.17 9.17 -19.23
C ARG A 301 7.22 9.56 -20.36
N TRP A 302 5.93 9.78 -20.07
CA TRP A 302 4.99 10.26 -21.08
C TRP A 302 5.01 11.78 -21.25
N PHE A 303 5.53 12.53 -20.29
CA PHE A 303 5.53 13.99 -20.26
C PHE A 303 6.90 14.59 -20.50
N ALA A 304 7.98 13.83 -20.27
CA ALA A 304 9.35 14.24 -20.51
C ALA A 304 10.18 13.06 -21.03
N ASN A 305 11.29 13.36 -21.72
CA ASN A 305 12.26 12.35 -22.15
C ASN A 305 13.05 11.81 -20.94
N LYS A 306 12.43 10.91 -20.18
CA LYS A 306 12.92 10.31 -18.94
C LYS A 306 12.58 8.83 -18.90
N SER A 307 13.41 8.03 -18.24
CA SER A 307 13.14 6.62 -17.98
C SER A 307 12.21 6.38 -16.78
N CYS A 308 11.84 7.40 -16.01
CA CYS A 308 10.97 7.26 -14.83
C CYS A 308 9.57 6.71 -15.22
N PRO A 309 9.02 5.69 -14.53
CA PRO A 309 9.40 5.18 -13.20
C PRO A 309 10.34 3.96 -13.22
N GLY A 310 11.20 3.84 -14.23
CA GLY A 310 12.01 2.66 -14.47
C GLY A 310 11.19 1.52 -15.10
N ASP A 311 11.86 0.64 -15.85
CA ASP A 311 11.20 -0.45 -16.56
C ASP A 311 10.68 -1.54 -15.61
N TRP A 312 11.27 -1.64 -14.42
CA TRP A 312 10.80 -2.57 -13.40
C TRP A 312 9.38 -2.21 -12.93
N LEU A 313 9.12 -0.94 -12.59
CA LEU A 313 7.78 -0.52 -12.18
C LEU A 313 6.84 -0.40 -13.39
N TYR A 314 7.32 0.17 -14.51
CA TYR A 314 6.48 0.37 -15.70
C TYR A 314 5.82 -0.94 -16.18
N SER A 315 6.58 -2.04 -16.20
CA SER A 315 6.07 -3.38 -16.55
C SER A 315 5.09 -3.97 -15.52
N ARG A 316 4.99 -3.38 -14.34
CA ARG A 316 4.16 -3.83 -13.20
C ARG A 316 2.99 -2.90 -12.88
N LEU A 317 2.81 -1.77 -13.57
CA LEU A 317 1.68 -0.85 -13.30
C LEU A 317 0.29 -1.49 -13.55
N GLY A 318 0.22 -2.49 -14.44
CA GLY A 318 -0.99 -3.32 -14.57
C GLY A 318 -1.29 -4.13 -13.31
N ASP A 319 -0.26 -4.69 -12.65
CA ASP A 319 -0.39 -5.37 -11.36
C ASP A 319 -0.87 -4.38 -10.28
N VAL A 320 -0.25 -3.20 -10.18
CA VAL A 320 -0.67 -2.15 -9.23
C VAL A 320 -2.16 -1.81 -9.41
N ALA A 321 -2.59 -1.50 -10.63
CA ALA A 321 -3.98 -1.17 -10.95
C ALA A 321 -4.96 -2.27 -10.51
N ASN A 322 -4.63 -3.53 -10.82
CA ASN A 322 -5.47 -4.67 -10.51
C ASN A 322 -5.55 -4.95 -9.00
N ARG A 323 -4.40 -4.92 -8.29
CA ARG A 323 -4.34 -5.15 -6.85
C ARG A 323 -5.00 -4.06 -6.03
N VAL A 324 -4.90 -2.80 -6.47
CA VAL A 324 -5.59 -1.67 -5.85
C VAL A 324 -7.10 -1.84 -6.05
N THR A 325 -7.54 -2.04 -7.29
CA THR A 325 -8.97 -2.22 -7.60
C THR A 325 -9.60 -3.38 -6.83
N ALA A 326 -8.92 -4.52 -6.72
CA ALA A 326 -9.42 -5.66 -5.94
C ALA A 326 -9.61 -5.34 -4.44
N GLN A 327 -8.72 -4.52 -3.86
CA GLN A 327 -8.83 -4.09 -2.46
C GLN A 327 -9.88 -2.99 -2.24
N LEU A 328 -10.22 -2.24 -3.29
CA LEU A 328 -11.31 -1.26 -3.24
C LEU A 328 -12.68 -1.97 -3.30
N SER A 329 -12.81 -3.03 -4.10
CA SER A 329 -14.05 -3.81 -4.21
C SER A 329 -14.33 -4.71 -3.00
N GLY A 330 -13.31 -5.03 -2.19
CA GLY A 330 -13.41 -5.90 -1.02
C GLY A 330 -13.74 -5.19 0.31
N SER A 331 -13.98 -3.88 0.30
CA SER A 331 -14.23 -3.09 1.53
C SER A 331 -15.65 -2.52 1.64
N SER A 332 -16.59 -3.06 0.87
CA SER A 332 -18.01 -2.73 1.06
C SER A 332 -18.61 -3.64 2.13
N GLY A 333 -18.88 -3.10 3.33
CA GLY A 333 -19.89 -3.67 4.24
C GLY A 333 -19.50 -3.85 5.71
N GLY A 334 -19.55 -2.77 6.49
CA GLY A 334 -20.04 -2.85 7.87
C GLY A 334 -21.53 -2.54 7.84
N GLY A 335 -22.39 -3.55 8.03
CA GLY A 335 -23.85 -3.38 8.06
C GLY A 335 -24.64 -4.62 7.65
N THR A 336 -25.15 -5.33 8.67
CA THR A 336 -26.35 -6.20 8.77
C THR A 336 -26.88 -6.99 7.55
N ALA A 337 -27.12 -8.28 7.81
CA ALA A 337 -27.76 -9.25 6.95
C ALA A 337 -29.17 -8.85 6.46
N SER A 338 -29.43 -9.07 5.17
CA SER A 338 -30.65 -9.70 4.64
C SER A 338 -30.47 -10.02 3.16
N GLY A 339 -31.02 -11.15 2.70
CA GLY A 339 -30.85 -11.68 1.36
C GLY A 339 -31.60 -10.93 0.27
N GLY A 340 -31.16 -11.12 -0.98
CA GLY A 340 -31.84 -10.61 -2.17
C GLY A 340 -30.92 -10.60 -3.39
N ASN A 341 -31.06 -11.62 -4.24
CA ASN A 341 -30.37 -11.77 -5.52
C ASN A 341 -31.07 -10.95 -6.62
N THR A 342 -30.35 -10.05 -7.31
CA THR A 342 -30.55 -9.73 -8.75
C THR A 342 -29.29 -9.02 -9.32
N GLY A 343 -28.81 -9.51 -10.47
CA GLY A 343 -27.59 -9.10 -11.16
C GLY A 343 -27.68 -7.76 -11.92
N GLY A 344 -26.63 -7.27 -12.58
CA GLY A 344 -25.33 -7.85 -12.88
C GLY A 344 -24.36 -6.83 -13.50
N GLY A 345 -23.07 -7.18 -13.51
CA GLY A 345 -21.97 -6.38 -14.06
C GLY A 345 -20.57 -7.00 -13.83
N SER A 346 -20.48 -8.34 -13.98
CA SER A 346 -19.30 -9.24 -14.03
C SER A 346 -18.09 -8.99 -13.12
N ALA A 347 -18.21 -9.40 -11.85
CA ALA A 347 -17.12 -10.04 -11.13
C ALA A 347 -16.95 -11.48 -11.68
N GLY A 348 -15.81 -11.77 -12.32
CA GLY A 348 -15.55 -13.12 -12.82
C GLY A 348 -15.36 -14.10 -11.66
N ASN A 349 -16.29 -15.05 -11.48
CA ASN A 349 -16.06 -16.22 -10.63
C ASN A 349 -14.92 -17.05 -11.24
N TYR A 350 -13.71 -16.88 -10.71
CA TYR A 350 -12.57 -17.72 -11.05
C TYR A 350 -12.90 -19.18 -10.71
N LYS A 351 -12.52 -20.11 -11.58
CA LYS A 351 -12.89 -21.53 -11.49
C LYS A 351 -11.66 -22.36 -11.20
N THR A 352 -11.81 -23.51 -10.57
CA THR A 352 -10.73 -24.51 -10.52
C THR A 352 -10.44 -25.04 -11.93
N GLY A 353 -9.17 -25.32 -12.25
CA GLY A 353 -8.77 -25.75 -13.57
C GLY A 353 -7.35 -25.32 -13.93
N LEU A 354 -7.05 -25.24 -15.21
CA LEU A 354 -5.72 -24.85 -15.70
C LEU A 354 -5.63 -23.33 -15.86
N TYR A 355 -4.55 -22.75 -15.35
CA TYR A 355 -4.22 -21.33 -15.49
C TYR A 355 -2.81 -21.16 -16.05
N LYS A 356 -2.67 -20.40 -17.13
CA LYS A 356 -1.38 -19.98 -17.68
C LYS A 356 -0.93 -18.70 -17.00
N VAL A 357 0.23 -18.70 -16.38
CA VAL A 357 0.83 -17.49 -15.78
C VAL A 357 1.38 -16.60 -16.90
N ASN A 358 1.04 -15.31 -16.88
CA ASN A 358 1.41 -14.34 -17.90
C ASN A 358 2.60 -13.45 -17.49
N VAL A 359 2.93 -13.42 -16.19
CA VAL A 359 3.98 -12.58 -15.60
C VAL A 359 5.24 -13.38 -15.24
N GLY A 360 6.41 -12.74 -15.24
CA GLY A 360 7.70 -13.40 -14.98
C GLY A 360 8.01 -13.62 -13.50
N ASP A 361 7.12 -13.21 -12.59
CA ASP A 361 7.42 -13.07 -11.16
C ASP A 361 6.14 -13.24 -10.29
N LEU A 362 5.39 -14.34 -10.44
CA LEU A 362 4.16 -14.53 -9.65
C LEU A 362 4.44 -15.20 -8.29
N ASN A 363 4.26 -14.46 -7.19
CA ASN A 363 4.42 -14.99 -5.84
C ASN A 363 3.48 -16.18 -5.54
N ILE A 364 4.07 -17.25 -5.00
CA ILE A 364 3.39 -18.38 -4.37
C ILE A 364 3.33 -18.09 -2.86
N ARG A 365 2.15 -18.08 -2.26
CA ARG A 365 1.92 -17.69 -0.86
C ARG A 365 1.45 -18.86 0.01
N LYS A 366 1.68 -18.75 1.31
CA LYS A 366 1.25 -19.74 2.32
C LYS A 366 -0.28 -19.87 2.42
N GLY A 367 -1.01 -18.81 2.11
CA GLY A 367 -2.46 -18.76 2.18
C GLY A 367 -3.08 -17.86 1.10
N PRO A 368 -4.41 -17.83 1.00
CA PRO A 368 -5.17 -17.17 -0.06
C PRO A 368 -5.25 -15.65 0.13
N GLY A 369 -4.11 -14.97 0.17
CA GLY A 369 -4.07 -13.53 0.41
C GLY A 369 -2.65 -12.95 0.41
N THR A 370 -2.53 -11.64 0.21
CA THR A 370 -1.24 -10.94 0.25
C THR A 370 -0.66 -10.80 1.65
N ASN A 371 -1.49 -10.91 2.68
CA ASN A 371 -1.08 -10.94 4.09
C ASN A 371 -0.35 -12.24 4.49
N TYR A 372 -0.38 -13.27 3.64
CA TYR A 372 0.35 -14.51 3.88
C TYR A 372 1.78 -14.43 3.34
N GLY A 373 2.73 -14.96 4.12
CA GLY A 373 4.13 -15.06 3.71
C GLY A 373 4.34 -15.85 2.42
N THR A 374 5.41 -15.53 1.70
CA THR A 374 5.76 -16.14 0.40
C THR A 374 6.45 -17.49 0.58
N ASN A 375 5.99 -18.51 -0.14
CA ASN A 375 6.60 -19.84 -0.27
C ASN A 375 7.51 -19.97 -1.50
N GLY A 376 7.41 -19.05 -2.46
CA GLY A 376 8.23 -19.03 -3.68
C GLY A 376 7.69 -18.03 -4.71
N VAL A 377 8.25 -18.07 -5.92
CA VAL A 377 7.80 -17.27 -7.08
C VAL A 377 7.80 -18.16 -8.31
N ILE A 378 6.76 -18.06 -9.13
CA ILE A 378 6.69 -18.62 -10.48
C ILE A 378 7.34 -17.62 -11.45
N THR A 379 8.38 -18.06 -12.17
CA THR A 379 9.08 -17.21 -13.15
C THR A 379 8.96 -17.65 -14.60
N ASP A 380 8.38 -18.83 -14.85
CA ASP A 380 8.45 -19.51 -16.15
C ASP A 380 7.24 -19.24 -17.07
N LYS A 381 6.27 -18.43 -16.62
CA LYS A 381 5.00 -18.16 -17.33
C LYS A 381 4.27 -19.46 -17.75
N GLY A 382 4.47 -20.53 -16.98
CA GLY A 382 3.93 -21.85 -17.27
C GLY A 382 2.42 -21.97 -17.00
N THR A 383 1.85 -23.13 -17.34
CA THR A 383 0.46 -23.48 -17.01
C THR A 383 0.42 -24.37 -15.77
N TYR A 384 -0.46 -24.00 -14.83
CA TYR A 384 -0.59 -24.59 -13.50
C TYR A 384 -2.03 -25.01 -13.22
N THR A 385 -2.20 -26.13 -12.51
CA THR A 385 -3.53 -26.61 -12.10
C THR A 385 -3.91 -26.03 -10.76
N ILE A 386 -5.10 -25.44 -10.70
CA ILE A 386 -5.72 -24.83 -9.53
C ILE A 386 -6.85 -25.72 -9.04
N THR A 387 -6.74 -26.13 -7.78
CA THR A 387 -7.65 -27.11 -7.15
C THR A 387 -8.68 -26.47 -6.23
N GLU A 388 -8.45 -25.23 -5.85
CA GLU A 388 -9.31 -24.51 -4.91
C GLU A 388 -9.20 -23.02 -5.22
N ILE A 389 -10.32 -22.30 -5.17
CA ILE A 389 -10.38 -20.84 -5.29
C ILE A 389 -10.92 -20.30 -3.97
N GLN A 390 -10.18 -19.38 -3.36
CA GLN A 390 -10.63 -18.64 -2.17
C GLN A 390 -10.37 -17.14 -2.35
N ASN A 391 -11.06 -16.33 -1.55
CA ASN A 391 -10.88 -14.88 -1.50
C ASN A 391 -10.88 -14.22 -2.89
N GLY A 392 -11.84 -14.64 -3.71
CA GLY A 392 -12.04 -14.16 -5.09
C GLY A 392 -11.07 -14.79 -6.09
N SER A 393 -9.79 -14.47 -6.01
CA SER A 393 -8.81 -14.79 -7.06
C SER A 393 -7.58 -15.54 -6.58
N TRP A 394 -7.63 -16.19 -5.40
CA TRP A 394 -6.50 -16.99 -4.91
C TRP A 394 -6.71 -18.45 -5.23
N GLY A 395 -5.85 -18.97 -6.12
CA GLY A 395 -5.86 -20.35 -6.57
C GLY A 395 -4.81 -21.19 -5.85
N LYS A 396 -5.25 -22.29 -5.22
CA LYS A 396 -4.35 -23.27 -4.62
C LYS A 396 -3.76 -24.19 -5.68
N LEU A 397 -2.44 -24.17 -5.78
CA LEU A 397 -1.70 -25.03 -6.70
C LEU A 397 -1.90 -26.51 -6.36
N LYS A 398 -2.23 -27.34 -7.34
CA LYS A 398 -2.36 -28.80 -7.19
C LYS A 398 -1.11 -29.46 -6.60
N SER A 399 0.07 -28.88 -6.82
CA SER A 399 1.35 -29.34 -6.27
C SER A 399 1.47 -29.19 -4.74
N GLY A 400 0.55 -28.47 -4.09
CA GLY A 400 0.64 -28.15 -2.66
C GLY A 400 1.67 -27.06 -2.33
N ALA A 401 2.28 -26.44 -3.35
CA ALA A 401 3.28 -25.38 -3.21
C ALA A 401 2.76 -24.14 -2.45
N GLY A 402 1.47 -23.86 -2.58
CA GLY A 402 0.80 -22.72 -1.96
C GLY A 402 -0.26 -22.13 -2.88
N TRP A 403 -0.52 -20.85 -2.69
CA TRP A 403 -1.56 -20.09 -3.35
C TRP A 403 -0.97 -19.06 -4.29
N ILE A 404 -1.50 -18.96 -5.50
CA ILE A 404 -1.14 -17.91 -6.46
C ILE A 404 -2.37 -17.06 -6.76
N ASN A 405 -2.16 -15.80 -7.14
CA ASN A 405 -3.25 -14.97 -7.60
C ASN A 405 -3.55 -15.32 -9.06
N VAL A 406 -4.74 -15.86 -9.33
CA VAL A 406 -5.17 -16.35 -10.65
C VAL A 406 -5.97 -15.31 -11.43
N SER A 407 -6.02 -14.06 -10.96
CA SER A 407 -6.69 -12.99 -11.68
C SER A 407 -6.10 -12.78 -13.08
N THR A 408 -6.89 -12.19 -13.96
CA THR A 408 -6.48 -11.88 -15.35
C THR A 408 -5.24 -10.99 -15.43
N ALA A 409 -4.88 -10.31 -14.33
CA ALA A 409 -3.63 -9.59 -14.16
C ALA A 409 -2.39 -10.49 -14.26
N TYR A 410 -2.49 -11.72 -13.75
CA TYR A 410 -1.36 -12.64 -13.58
C TYR A 410 -1.49 -13.89 -14.41
N CYS A 411 -2.73 -14.31 -14.70
CA CYS A 411 -3.01 -15.61 -15.27
C CYS A 411 -4.16 -15.55 -16.28
N SER A 412 -4.14 -16.45 -17.26
CA SER A 412 -5.26 -16.72 -18.16
C SER A 412 -5.84 -18.10 -17.86
N TYR A 413 -7.16 -18.21 -17.71
CA TYR A 413 -7.83 -19.51 -17.57
C TYR A 413 -7.75 -20.27 -18.90
N VAL A 414 -7.30 -21.52 -18.84
CA VAL A 414 -7.04 -22.38 -20.00
C VAL A 414 -8.12 -23.44 -20.18
N GLY A 415 -8.83 -23.82 -19.11
CA GLY A 415 -9.92 -24.80 -19.17
C GLY A 415 -10.06 -25.63 -17.90
N ALA A 416 -11.13 -26.45 -17.84
CA ALA A 416 -11.34 -27.38 -16.72
C ALA A 416 -10.26 -28.47 -16.73
N ALA A 417 -9.84 -28.92 -15.55
CA ALA A 417 -8.98 -30.09 -15.44
C ALA A 417 -9.85 -31.35 -15.65
N SER A 418 -9.65 -32.10 -16.74
CA SER A 418 -10.44 -33.29 -17.04
C SER A 418 -10.23 -34.39 -15.99
N GLY A 419 -11.33 -34.89 -15.43
CA GLY A 419 -11.38 -36.16 -14.71
C GLY A 419 -11.70 -37.27 -15.71
N GLY A 420 -10.94 -38.36 -15.69
CA GLY A 420 -11.13 -39.48 -16.61
C GLY A 420 -10.86 -40.81 -15.93
N THR A 421 -11.93 -41.54 -15.65
CA THR A 421 -11.99 -42.99 -15.51
C THR A 421 -11.79 -43.62 -16.91
N SER A 422 -11.12 -44.77 -16.94
CA SER A 422 -10.54 -45.43 -18.11
C SER A 422 -11.53 -45.97 -19.16
N SER A 423 -11.25 -45.78 -20.46
CA SER A 423 -11.39 -46.81 -21.51
C SER A 423 -10.68 -46.40 -22.81
N SER A 424 -10.19 -47.42 -23.51
CA SER A 424 -9.22 -47.48 -24.62
C SER A 424 -9.56 -46.76 -25.93
N GLY A 425 -8.54 -46.15 -26.56
CA GLY A 425 -8.54 -45.73 -27.98
C GLY A 425 -7.40 -44.73 -28.27
N GLY A 426 -6.41 -45.12 -29.08
CA GLY A 426 -5.09 -44.49 -29.20
C GLY A 426 -5.00 -43.07 -29.77
N GLY A 427 -4.00 -42.32 -29.27
CA GLY A 427 -3.56 -41.02 -29.79
C GLY A 427 -2.77 -40.22 -28.73
N SER A 428 -1.43 -40.35 -28.76
CA SER A 428 -0.46 -39.93 -27.73
C SER A 428 -0.36 -38.42 -27.40
N ALA A 429 -0.35 -38.07 -26.11
CA ALA A 429 0.53 -37.05 -25.50
C ALA A 429 0.60 -37.22 -23.97
N SER A 430 1.79 -37.59 -23.48
CA SER A 430 2.09 -38.15 -22.15
C SER A 430 2.24 -37.12 -21.02
N GLY A 431 1.43 -37.25 -19.96
CA GLY A 431 1.65 -36.59 -18.66
C GLY A 431 2.68 -37.37 -17.85
N THR A 432 3.84 -36.76 -17.56
CA THR A 432 4.97 -37.49 -16.96
C THR A 432 4.92 -37.50 -15.44
N ALA A 433 4.99 -38.69 -14.85
CA ALA A 433 5.29 -38.91 -13.43
C ALA A 433 6.73 -38.48 -13.08
N TYR A 434 6.93 -37.90 -11.89
CA TYR A 434 8.27 -37.58 -11.36
C TYR A 434 9.09 -38.86 -11.14
N LYS A 435 10.41 -38.80 -11.35
CA LYS A 435 11.30 -39.98 -11.38
C LYS A 435 12.48 -39.77 -10.44
N THR A 436 13.00 -40.84 -9.85
CA THR A 436 14.29 -40.79 -9.15
C THR A 436 15.42 -40.47 -10.11
N GLY A 437 16.43 -39.72 -9.68
CA GLY A 437 17.54 -39.27 -10.52
C GLY A 437 18.12 -37.95 -10.05
N THR A 438 18.75 -37.20 -10.94
CA THR A 438 19.35 -35.91 -10.59
C THR A 438 18.40 -34.76 -10.88
N TYR A 439 18.37 -33.76 -10.00
CA TYR A 439 17.51 -32.58 -10.08
C TYR A 439 18.31 -31.31 -9.81
N LYS A 440 18.27 -30.35 -10.72
CA LYS A 440 18.85 -29.01 -10.52
C LYS A 440 17.84 -28.11 -9.80
N VAL A 441 18.20 -27.53 -8.67
CA VAL A 441 17.35 -26.55 -7.96
C VAL A 441 17.39 -25.21 -8.70
N ASN A 442 16.22 -24.63 -8.98
CA ASN A 442 16.08 -23.39 -9.74
C ASN A 442 15.80 -22.17 -8.85
N VAL A 443 15.30 -22.40 -7.63
CA VAL A 443 14.92 -21.36 -6.66
C VAL A 443 16.08 -20.94 -5.75
N SER A 444 16.06 -19.70 -5.25
CA SER A 444 17.11 -19.15 -4.37
C SER A 444 17.18 -19.81 -3.00
N GLU A 445 16.08 -20.38 -2.53
CA GLU A 445 16.01 -21.14 -1.28
C GLU A 445 14.95 -22.25 -1.42
N LEU A 446 15.34 -23.51 -1.24
CA LEU A 446 14.44 -24.67 -1.25
C LEU A 446 14.53 -25.41 0.08
N ASN A 447 13.42 -25.49 0.81
CA ASN A 447 13.37 -26.16 2.11
C ASN A 447 13.66 -27.66 2.00
N ILE A 448 14.49 -28.15 2.90
CA ILE A 448 14.72 -29.57 3.18
C ILE A 448 13.83 -29.95 4.37
N ARG A 449 13.01 -30.99 4.24
CA ARG A 449 12.01 -31.40 5.25
C ARG A 449 12.28 -32.77 5.83
N LYS A 450 11.78 -33.01 7.04
CA LYS A 450 11.87 -34.30 7.75
C LYS A 450 11.11 -35.42 7.05
N GLY A 451 10.07 -35.09 6.28
CA GLY A 451 9.23 -36.05 5.56
C GLY A 451 8.67 -35.50 4.24
N PRO A 452 7.99 -36.36 3.47
CA PRO A 452 7.53 -36.09 2.10
C PRO A 452 6.25 -35.23 2.09
N GLY A 453 6.31 -34.01 2.64
CA GLY A 453 5.14 -33.13 2.71
C GLY A 453 5.43 -31.81 3.43
N THR A 454 4.57 -30.82 3.21
CA THR A 454 4.64 -29.50 3.89
C THR A 454 4.28 -29.54 5.37
N ASN A 455 3.56 -30.59 5.80
CA ASN A 455 3.21 -30.86 7.19
C ASN A 455 4.40 -31.34 8.04
N TYR A 456 5.54 -31.66 7.43
CA TYR A 456 6.75 -32.07 8.14
C TYR A 456 7.66 -30.86 8.43
N GLY A 457 8.28 -30.86 9.62
CA GLY A 457 9.26 -29.85 10.03
C GLY A 457 10.48 -29.79 9.10
N THR A 458 11.23 -28.68 9.15
CA THR A 458 12.40 -28.44 8.28
C THR A 458 13.70 -28.94 8.92
N ASN A 459 14.59 -29.51 8.10
CA ASN A 459 15.97 -29.87 8.45
C ASN A 459 17.00 -28.84 7.93
N GLY A 460 16.56 -27.89 7.11
CA GLY A 460 17.42 -26.86 6.53
C GLY A 460 16.88 -26.36 5.19
N SER A 461 17.75 -25.76 4.38
CA SER A 461 17.39 -25.21 3.07
C SER A 461 18.58 -25.28 2.10
N ILE A 462 18.30 -25.55 0.82
CA ILE A 462 19.24 -25.45 -0.29
C ILE A 462 19.25 -24.01 -0.80
N LYS A 463 20.41 -23.33 -0.83
CA LYS A 463 20.55 -21.93 -1.30
C LYS A 463 21.47 -21.75 -2.51
N ASP A 464 22.15 -22.82 -2.91
CA ASP A 464 23.22 -22.80 -3.91
C ASP A 464 22.74 -23.10 -5.34
N LYS A 465 21.45 -23.38 -5.54
CA LYS A 465 20.87 -23.80 -6.84
C LYS A 465 21.59 -24.99 -7.49
N GLY A 466 22.18 -25.85 -6.65
CA GLY A 466 22.96 -27.02 -7.06
C GLY A 466 22.13 -28.13 -7.70
N VAL A 467 22.82 -29.20 -8.10
CA VAL A 467 22.22 -30.44 -8.62
C VAL A 467 22.25 -31.51 -7.54
N TYR A 468 21.10 -32.10 -7.25
CA TYR A 468 20.88 -33.03 -6.16
C TYR A 468 20.35 -34.37 -6.65
N THR A 469 20.85 -35.45 -6.06
CA THR A 469 20.38 -36.80 -6.38
C THR A 469 19.20 -37.17 -5.49
N ILE A 470 18.13 -37.63 -6.12
CA ILE A 470 16.87 -38.05 -5.51
C ILE A 470 16.74 -39.56 -5.63
N THR A 471 16.70 -40.24 -4.49
CA THR A 471 16.67 -41.71 -4.40
C THR A 471 15.27 -42.27 -4.25
N GLU A 472 14.30 -41.45 -3.91
CA GLU A 472 12.93 -41.86 -3.64
C GLU A 472 11.98 -40.72 -3.96
N ILE A 473 10.82 -41.04 -4.56
CA ILE A 473 9.73 -40.09 -4.81
C ILE A 473 8.51 -40.57 -4.03
N GLN A 474 7.96 -39.71 -3.18
CA GLN A 474 6.71 -39.96 -2.47
C GLN A 474 5.77 -38.76 -2.57
N ASN A 475 4.48 -39.00 -2.32
CA ASN A 475 3.45 -37.97 -2.28
C ASN A 475 3.50 -37.02 -3.50
N GLY A 476 3.67 -37.60 -4.68
CA GLY A 476 3.77 -36.89 -5.95
C GLY A 476 5.17 -36.35 -6.22
N SER A 477 5.52 -35.20 -5.64
CA SER A 477 6.73 -34.45 -5.99
C SER A 477 7.76 -34.35 -4.87
N TRP A 478 7.67 -35.17 -3.81
CA TRP A 478 8.66 -35.13 -2.73
C TRP A 478 9.79 -36.11 -2.99
N GLY A 479 10.97 -35.56 -3.26
CA GLY A 479 12.20 -36.30 -3.50
C GLY A 479 13.08 -36.41 -2.26
N LYS A 480 13.45 -37.62 -1.86
CA LYS A 480 14.41 -37.86 -0.79
C LYS A 480 15.84 -37.65 -1.29
N LEU A 481 16.58 -36.78 -0.63
CA LEU A 481 17.98 -36.51 -0.97
C LEU A 481 18.86 -37.71 -0.66
N LYS A 482 19.73 -38.11 -1.61
CA LYS A 482 20.74 -39.17 -1.43
C LYS A 482 21.66 -38.94 -0.22
N SER A 483 21.86 -37.68 0.17
CA SER A 483 22.67 -37.29 1.33
C SER A 483 22.05 -37.69 2.68
N GLY A 484 20.77 -38.08 2.72
CA GLY A 484 20.04 -38.33 3.96
C GLY A 484 19.56 -37.07 4.67
N ALA A 485 19.84 -35.87 4.13
CA ALA A 485 19.49 -34.59 4.78
C ALA A 485 17.97 -34.37 4.93
N GLY A 486 17.16 -35.01 4.08
CA GLY A 486 15.71 -34.94 4.14
C GLY A 486 15.06 -34.95 2.76
N TRP A 487 13.86 -34.41 2.68
CA TRP A 487 13.00 -34.38 1.51
C TRP A 487 12.92 -32.97 0.92
N ILE A 488 13.00 -32.86 -0.40
CA ILE A 488 12.81 -31.60 -1.14
C ILE A 488 11.65 -31.77 -2.13
N ASN A 489 11.00 -30.67 -2.50
CA ASN A 489 9.98 -30.71 -3.54
C ASN A 489 10.66 -30.63 -4.92
N VAL A 490 10.55 -31.69 -5.71
CA VAL A 490 11.18 -31.84 -7.04
C VAL A 490 10.26 -31.43 -8.18
N ASP A 491 9.12 -30.83 -7.86
CA ASP A 491 8.21 -30.26 -8.86
C ASP A 491 8.98 -29.30 -9.77
N LYS A 492 8.54 -29.21 -11.03
CA LYS A 492 9.15 -28.33 -12.04
C LYS A 492 9.24 -26.86 -11.60
N ALA A 493 8.37 -26.42 -10.69
CA ALA A 493 8.43 -25.10 -10.07
C ALA A 493 9.69 -24.87 -9.21
N TYR A 494 10.30 -25.93 -8.69
CA TYR A 494 11.46 -25.87 -7.80
C TYR A 494 12.72 -26.43 -8.44
N CYS A 495 12.57 -27.48 -9.26
CA CYS A 495 13.69 -28.26 -9.77
C CYS A 495 13.55 -28.63 -11.25
N THR A 496 14.66 -28.85 -11.94
CA THR A 496 14.71 -29.43 -13.30
C THR A 496 15.32 -30.83 -13.24
N TYR A 497 14.60 -31.85 -13.73
CA TYR A 497 15.14 -33.20 -13.86
C TYR A 497 16.31 -33.23 -14.86
N LYS A 498 17.41 -33.85 -14.48
CA LYS A 498 18.68 -33.92 -15.25
C LYS A 498 19.00 -35.32 -15.75
N GLY A 499 18.13 -36.30 -15.49
CA GLY A 499 18.29 -37.67 -15.96
C GLY A 499 18.48 -38.66 -14.81
N ALA A 500 18.47 -39.95 -15.16
CA ALA A 500 18.69 -41.03 -14.20
C ALA A 500 20.04 -40.82 -13.50
N ALA A 501 20.08 -41.02 -12.19
CA ALA A 501 21.34 -41.02 -11.48
C ALA A 501 22.14 -42.24 -11.94
N ALA A 502 23.34 -42.02 -12.49
CA ALA A 502 24.23 -43.11 -12.84
C ALA A 502 24.42 -44.01 -11.61
N SER A 503 24.24 -45.32 -11.78
CA SER A 503 24.45 -46.31 -10.73
C SER A 503 25.94 -46.41 -10.43
N SER A 504 26.45 -45.53 -9.59
CA SER A 504 27.67 -45.81 -8.84
C SER A 504 27.25 -46.31 -7.46
N GLY A 505 27.55 -47.59 -7.23
CA GLY A 505 27.39 -48.28 -5.96
C GLY A 505 28.10 -47.56 -4.82
N GLY A 506 27.84 -48.08 -3.62
CA GLY A 506 28.28 -47.54 -2.34
C GLY A 506 29.77 -47.19 -2.26
N GLY A 507 30.07 -46.41 -1.23
CA GLY A 507 31.32 -45.69 -1.04
C GLY A 507 32.60 -46.43 -1.42
N SER A 508 33.51 -45.67 -2.02
CA SER A 508 34.93 -45.94 -1.91
C SER A 508 35.68 -44.63 -2.05
N SER A 509 36.51 -44.34 -1.05
CA SER A 509 37.64 -43.44 -1.14
C SER A 509 38.52 -43.89 -2.31
N SER A 510 38.46 -43.21 -3.45
CA SER A 510 39.37 -43.52 -4.55
C SER A 510 40.75 -42.92 -4.24
N THR A 511 41.71 -43.82 -4.04
CA THR A 511 43.11 -43.60 -3.69
C THR A 511 43.99 -43.18 -4.89
N GLY A 512 43.40 -42.59 -5.94
CA GLY A 512 44.13 -42.17 -7.14
C GLY A 512 44.31 -40.65 -7.19
N SER A 513 45.57 -40.16 -7.18
CA SER A 513 45.82 -38.73 -7.39
C SER A 513 45.61 -38.34 -8.85
N PHE A 514 45.01 -37.18 -9.12
CA PHE A 514 44.79 -36.66 -10.48
C PHE A 514 45.07 -35.16 -10.57
N LYS A 515 45.28 -34.63 -11.78
CA LYS A 515 45.56 -33.20 -11.99
C LYS A 515 44.30 -32.42 -12.36
N VAL A 516 44.25 -31.16 -11.95
CA VAL A 516 43.19 -30.20 -12.30
C VAL A 516 43.80 -28.85 -12.68
N GLN A 517 43.26 -28.19 -13.69
CA GLN A 517 43.57 -26.83 -14.10
C GLN A 517 42.60 -25.84 -13.44
N VAL A 518 43.13 -24.89 -12.68
CA VAL A 518 42.39 -23.72 -12.16
C VAL A 518 42.59 -22.55 -13.11
N SER A 519 41.49 -21.96 -13.58
CA SER A 519 41.49 -20.87 -14.58
C SER A 519 40.98 -19.53 -14.03
N ILE A 520 40.45 -19.51 -12.80
CA ILE A 520 39.95 -18.31 -12.11
C ILE A 520 40.95 -17.84 -11.05
N SER A 521 41.01 -16.53 -10.80
CA SER A 521 41.98 -15.93 -9.86
C SER A 521 41.48 -15.81 -8.43
N ASP A 522 40.19 -16.04 -8.19
CA ASP A 522 39.48 -15.82 -6.93
C ASP A 522 38.99 -17.13 -6.28
N LEU A 523 39.51 -18.29 -6.69
CA LEU A 523 39.22 -19.57 -6.05
C LEU A 523 39.86 -19.63 -4.66
N TYR A 524 39.07 -19.86 -3.61
CA TYR A 524 39.61 -20.01 -2.25
C TYR A 524 40.13 -21.42 -1.97
N ILE A 525 41.28 -21.51 -1.32
CA ILE A 525 41.73 -22.71 -0.61
C ILE A 525 41.08 -22.71 0.79
N ARG A 526 40.65 -23.86 1.29
CA ARG A 526 40.02 -23.98 2.61
C ARG A 526 40.67 -25.07 3.46
N LYS A 527 40.63 -24.89 4.78
CA LYS A 527 41.20 -25.87 5.73
C LYS A 527 40.49 -27.23 5.72
N GLY A 528 39.24 -27.28 5.25
CA GLY A 528 38.47 -28.52 5.12
C GLY A 528 37.53 -28.51 3.91
N PRO A 529 36.92 -29.66 3.58
CA PRO A 529 36.05 -29.84 2.42
C PRO A 529 34.67 -29.23 2.71
N GLY A 530 34.52 -27.92 2.58
CA GLY A 530 33.24 -27.24 2.77
C GLY A 530 33.37 -25.72 2.88
N THR A 531 32.30 -24.99 2.54
CA THR A 531 32.27 -23.52 2.64
C THR A 531 32.24 -23.00 4.08
N ASN A 532 31.92 -23.88 5.04
CA ASN A 532 31.95 -23.62 6.49
C ASN A 532 33.36 -23.69 7.11
N TYR A 533 34.37 -24.16 6.37
CA TYR A 533 35.75 -24.18 6.85
C TYR A 533 36.47 -22.86 6.55
N GLU A 534 37.38 -22.46 7.44
CA GLU A 534 38.20 -21.25 7.31
C GLU A 534 38.97 -21.22 5.99
N LYS A 535 39.08 -20.01 5.42
CA LYS A 535 39.85 -19.74 4.19
C LYS A 535 41.34 -19.78 4.51
N ASN A 536 42.12 -20.44 3.64
CA ASN A 536 43.57 -20.54 3.72
C ASN A 536 44.22 -19.93 2.47
N GLY A 537 43.81 -18.71 2.12
CA GLY A 537 44.28 -17.98 0.94
C GLY A 537 43.55 -18.32 -0.36
N PHE A 538 44.00 -17.70 -1.45
CA PHE A 538 43.54 -17.97 -2.81
C PHE A 538 44.38 -19.05 -3.48
N CYS A 539 43.78 -19.80 -4.39
CA CYS A 539 44.42 -20.75 -5.28
C CYS A 539 44.77 -20.03 -6.60
N PRO A 540 46.05 -19.78 -6.90
CA PRO A 540 46.44 -19.14 -8.16
C PRO A 540 46.01 -19.96 -9.39
N LYS A 541 45.94 -19.32 -10.56
CA LYS A 541 45.73 -20.05 -11.82
C LYS A 541 46.90 -21.00 -12.08
N GLY A 542 46.62 -22.24 -12.47
CA GLY A 542 47.65 -23.26 -12.69
C GLY A 542 47.13 -24.69 -12.61
N VAL A 543 48.04 -25.67 -12.78
CA VAL A 543 47.73 -27.10 -12.66
C VAL A 543 48.10 -27.61 -11.27
N TYR A 544 47.14 -28.26 -10.60
CA TYR A 544 47.29 -28.79 -9.25
C TYR A 544 47.01 -30.28 -9.21
N THR A 545 47.72 -31.01 -8.34
CA THR A 545 47.44 -32.42 -8.08
C THR A 545 46.49 -32.56 -6.90
N ILE A 546 45.40 -33.30 -7.08
CA ILE A 546 44.41 -33.65 -6.06
C ILE A 546 44.72 -35.05 -5.56
N VAL A 547 44.81 -35.22 -4.23
CA VAL A 547 45.15 -36.50 -3.58
C VAL A 547 44.00 -37.14 -2.83
N GLU A 548 42.92 -36.39 -2.60
CA GLU A 548 41.72 -36.86 -1.91
C GLU A 548 40.53 -36.05 -2.42
N THR A 549 39.37 -36.68 -2.57
CA THR A 549 38.11 -35.99 -2.88
C THR A 549 37.06 -36.23 -1.81
N LYS A 550 36.26 -35.21 -1.51
CA LYS A 550 35.13 -35.28 -0.58
C LYS A 550 33.96 -34.45 -1.08
N SER A 551 32.76 -35.02 -1.06
CA SER A 551 31.53 -34.29 -1.39
C SER A 551 30.93 -33.68 -0.13
N ALA A 552 30.80 -32.36 -0.10
CA ALA A 552 30.30 -31.64 1.07
C ALA A 552 29.76 -30.25 0.67
N GLY A 553 28.60 -29.88 1.24
CA GLY A 553 27.98 -28.57 1.03
C GLY A 553 27.67 -28.25 -0.44
N GLY A 554 27.30 -29.26 -1.24
CA GLY A 554 26.95 -29.07 -2.66
C GLY A 554 28.11 -29.09 -3.66
N TYR A 555 29.35 -29.24 -3.18
CA TYR A 555 30.56 -29.24 -4.01
C TYR A 555 31.36 -30.54 -3.83
N THR A 556 32.16 -30.87 -4.83
CA THR A 556 33.23 -31.87 -4.77
C THR A 556 34.52 -31.15 -4.43
N TRP A 557 35.02 -31.37 -3.23
CA TRP A 557 36.27 -30.79 -2.76
C TRP A 557 37.44 -31.69 -3.10
N GLY A 558 38.52 -31.11 -3.60
CA GLY A 558 39.79 -31.80 -3.82
C GLY A 558 40.86 -31.29 -2.88
N ARG A 559 41.51 -32.20 -2.13
CA ARG A 559 42.67 -31.89 -1.30
C ARG A 559 43.91 -31.75 -2.17
N LEU A 560 44.54 -30.58 -2.11
CA LEU A 560 45.77 -30.28 -2.85
C LEU A 560 46.93 -31.14 -2.31
N LYS A 561 47.73 -31.74 -3.21
CA LYS A 561 48.94 -32.52 -2.86
C LYS A 561 49.96 -31.72 -2.04
N SER A 562 49.98 -30.39 -2.20
CA SER A 562 50.86 -29.49 -1.45
C SER A 562 50.54 -29.42 0.05
N GLY A 563 49.38 -29.93 0.49
CA GLY A 563 48.91 -29.80 1.87
C GLY A 563 48.27 -28.43 2.17
N ALA A 564 48.22 -27.50 1.20
CA ALA A 564 47.67 -26.16 1.40
C ALA A 564 46.18 -26.15 1.78
N GLY A 565 45.43 -27.20 1.43
CA GLY A 565 44.03 -27.36 1.81
C GLY A 565 43.16 -27.93 0.69
N TRP A 566 41.89 -27.56 0.73
CA TRP A 566 40.84 -28.07 -0.15
C TRP A 566 40.35 -26.97 -1.09
N ILE A 567 40.15 -27.31 -2.36
CA ILE A 567 39.51 -26.44 -3.36
C ILE A 567 38.23 -27.08 -3.87
N ALA A 568 37.24 -26.27 -4.23
CA ALA A 568 36.03 -26.75 -4.90
C ALA A 568 36.34 -27.07 -6.37
N LEU A 569 36.19 -28.34 -6.75
CA LEU A 569 36.57 -28.84 -8.07
C LEU A 569 35.61 -28.39 -9.18
N GLU A 570 34.44 -27.85 -8.85
CA GLU A 570 33.52 -27.22 -9.80
C GLU A 570 34.13 -25.99 -10.50
N TYR A 571 35.16 -25.41 -9.90
CA TYR A 571 35.91 -24.28 -10.45
C TYR A 571 37.27 -24.69 -11.05
N ALA A 572 37.52 -26.00 -11.19
CA ALA A 572 38.73 -26.54 -11.79
C ALA A 572 38.38 -27.61 -12.82
N LYS A 573 39.15 -27.72 -13.90
CA LYS A 573 38.94 -28.74 -14.94
C LYS A 573 39.96 -29.85 -14.79
N ARG A 574 39.54 -31.12 -14.71
CA ARG A 574 40.48 -32.25 -14.71
C ARG A 574 41.31 -32.25 -16.00
N VAL A 575 42.63 -32.44 -15.87
CA VAL A 575 43.60 -32.46 -16.98
C VAL A 575 44.46 -33.70 -16.94
#